data_AF-A0A8X6F8Y7-F1
#
_entry.id   AF-A0A8X6F8Y7-F1
#
_cell.length_a   1.000
_cell.length_b   1.000
_cell.length_c   1.000
_cell.angle_alpha   90.00
_cell.angle_beta   90.00
_cell.angle_gamma   90.00
#
_symmetry.space_group_name_H-M   'P 1'
#
loop_
_entity.id
_entity.type
_entity.pdbx_description
1 polymer ?
#
loop_
_entity_poly.entity_id
_entity_poly.type
_entity_poly.pdbx_seq_one_letter_code
_entity_poly.pdbx_strand_id
1 'polypeptide(L)'
;MKAGKYLGKHILSAGSKVMSDVASASLSDKTPIEFYVSGTGDNYIDLSHTLLHVQVKIKKKSGAAINTPDQVAPINYLLNTLFSECSVTLNDKQVSSQVNYAYRYIFDALLSPRTVQESMLTAGLFYKDTASKHDLVELTNVADNVNSGYQTR
;
A
#
# COMPACT_ATOMS: atom_id res chain seq x y z
N MET A 1 -32.17 19.89 17.68
CA MET A 1 -30.89 19.87 18.42
C MET A 1 -29.84 19.22 17.52
N LYS A 2 -28.76 19.93 17.22
CA LYS A 2 -27.71 19.53 16.27
C LYS A 2 -26.48 19.12 17.08
N ALA A 3 -26.15 17.83 17.10
CA ALA A 3 -24.98 17.25 17.73
C ALA A 3 -24.56 16.02 16.90
N GLY A 4 -23.31 15.71 16.63
CA GLY A 4 -22.05 16.39 16.87
C GLY A 4 -21.10 16.01 15.74
N LYS A 5 -20.24 16.96 15.41
CA LYS A 5 -19.02 16.79 14.63
C LYS A 5 -18.03 15.95 15.48
N TYR A 6 -16.90 15.57 14.90
CA TYR A 6 -15.76 14.85 15.52
C TYR A 6 -15.89 13.33 15.53
N LEU A 7 -15.16 12.67 14.64
CA LEU A 7 -14.45 11.40 14.87
C LEU A 7 -13.54 11.19 13.65
N GLY A 8 -12.22 11.22 13.88
CA GLY A 8 -11.23 11.03 12.80
C GLY A 8 -9.86 11.65 13.05
N LYS A 9 -9.60 12.28 14.21
CA LYS A 9 -8.25 12.66 14.65
C LYS A 9 -7.90 11.92 15.93
N HIS A 10 -7.57 10.64 15.81
CA HIS A 10 -6.84 9.91 16.83
C HIS A 10 -5.91 8.90 16.15
N ILE A 11 -4.76 9.40 15.68
CA ILE A 11 -3.55 8.59 15.66
C ILE A 11 -2.72 9.13 16.84
N LEU A 12 -2.74 8.39 17.94
CA LEU A 12 -1.86 8.60 19.06
C LEU A 12 -0.46 8.10 18.66
N SER A 13 0.42 9.03 18.34
CA SER A 13 1.87 8.85 18.43
C SER A 13 2.44 10.17 18.96
N ALA A 14 2.92 10.15 20.19
CA ALA A 14 3.62 11.28 20.78
C ALA A 14 4.92 11.51 19.98
N GLY A 15 4.92 12.49 19.09
CA GLY A 15 6.09 12.92 18.34
C GLY A 15 6.06 12.70 16.82
N SER A 16 5.11 11.94 16.26
CA SER A 16 5.00 11.80 14.80
C SER A 16 4.37 13.05 14.18
N LYS A 17 5.20 13.98 13.70
CA LYS A 17 4.73 15.06 12.82
C LYS A 17 4.41 14.44 11.46
N VAL A 18 3.13 14.45 11.09
CA VAL A 18 2.70 14.08 9.73
C VAL A 18 3.15 15.20 8.79
N MET A 19 4.21 14.96 8.04
CA MET A 19 4.59 15.84 6.94
C MET A 19 3.66 15.51 5.77
N SER A 20 2.71 16.39 5.52
CA SER A 20 1.78 16.27 4.41
C SER A 20 2.36 16.92 3.17
N ASP A 21 3.45 16.35 2.64
CA ASP A 21 3.88 16.73 1.29
C ASP A 21 2.95 16.06 0.28
N VAL A 22 2.31 16.91 -0.53
CA VAL A 22 1.51 16.46 -1.66
C VAL A 22 2.46 16.14 -2.80
N ALA A 23 2.16 15.10 -3.58
CA ALA A 23 2.95 14.74 -4.75
C ALA A 23 3.24 16.00 -5.59
N SER A 24 4.50 16.17 -6.00
CA SER A 24 4.96 17.35 -6.75
C SER A 24 4.33 17.45 -8.14
N ALA A 25 3.72 16.36 -8.63
CA ALA A 25 3.08 16.25 -9.92
C ALA A 25 1.69 15.57 -9.85
N SER A 26 0.91 15.74 -10.91
CA SER A 26 -0.34 14.99 -11.10
C SER A 26 -0.05 13.49 -11.19
N LEU A 27 -0.78 12.68 -10.42
CA LEU A 27 -0.66 11.23 -10.45
C LEU A 27 -1.08 10.68 -11.82
N SER A 28 -0.23 9.84 -12.40
CA SER A 28 -0.54 9.06 -13.59
C SER A 28 0.14 7.68 -13.53
N ASP A 29 -0.39 6.71 -14.26
CA ASP A 29 0.10 5.33 -14.26
C ASP A 29 1.51 5.17 -14.88
N LYS A 30 2.08 6.25 -15.42
CA LYS A 30 3.38 6.25 -16.12
C LYS A 30 4.42 7.19 -15.51
N THR A 31 4.03 7.96 -14.51
CA THR A 31 4.91 8.95 -13.89
C THR A 31 5.22 8.53 -12.45
N PRO A 32 6.47 8.70 -12.00
CA PRO A 32 6.80 8.46 -10.61
C PRO A 32 5.97 9.38 -9.70
N ILE A 33 5.65 8.87 -8.51
CA ILE A 33 5.10 9.71 -7.44
C ILE A 33 6.30 10.31 -6.71
N GLU A 34 6.48 11.62 -6.86
CA GLU A 34 7.61 12.34 -6.28
C GLU A 34 7.16 13.17 -5.07
N PHE A 35 7.92 13.03 -3.99
CA PHE A 35 7.77 13.83 -2.78
C PHE A 35 9.01 14.70 -2.64
N TYR A 36 8.83 16.02 -2.69
CA TYR A 36 9.91 16.96 -2.44
C TYR A 36 9.86 17.41 -0.98
N VAL A 37 10.83 16.95 -0.21
CA VAL A 37 10.96 17.29 1.20
C VAL A 37 11.95 18.44 1.33
N SER A 38 11.43 19.66 1.51
CA SER A 38 12.27 20.86 1.63
C SER A 38 12.98 20.94 2.98
N GLY A 39 14.28 21.22 2.96
CA GLY A 39 15.04 21.58 4.16
C GLY A 39 14.78 23.01 4.59
N THR A 40 13.58 23.34 5.08
CA THR A 40 13.31 24.64 5.70
C THR A 40 13.71 24.61 7.17
N GLY A 41 14.70 25.43 7.51
CA GLY A 41 15.50 25.37 8.74
C GLY A 41 14.72 25.37 10.06
N ASP A 42 15.34 24.65 11.01
CA ASP A 42 15.14 24.54 12.48
C ASP A 42 14.92 23.08 12.93
N ASN A 43 14.52 22.18 12.03
CA ASN A 43 14.25 20.78 12.36
C ASN A 43 14.95 19.81 11.41
N TYR A 44 15.48 18.73 11.96
CA TYR A 44 15.97 17.59 11.19
C TYR A 44 14.86 16.55 11.01
N ILE A 45 14.83 15.91 9.85
CA ILE A 45 13.95 14.77 9.59
C ILE A 45 14.73 13.50 9.89
N ASP A 46 14.18 12.69 10.77
CA ASP A 46 14.67 11.35 10.99
C ASP A 46 14.17 10.43 9.86
N LEU A 47 15.02 10.23 8.86
CA LEU A 47 14.74 9.34 7.74
C LEU A 47 14.52 7.89 8.18
N SER A 48 15.08 7.46 9.33
CA SER A 48 14.94 6.07 9.81
C SER A 48 13.54 5.75 10.34
N HIS A 49 12.79 6.78 10.75
CA HIS A 49 11.42 6.66 11.25
C HIS A 49 10.40 7.38 10.35
N THR A 50 10.75 7.56 9.07
CA THR A 50 9.83 8.11 8.07
C THR A 50 8.99 6.99 7.45
N LEU A 51 7.67 7.14 7.45
CA LEU A 51 6.72 6.16 6.92
C LEU A 51 5.89 6.77 5.79
N LEU A 52 5.72 6.03 4.69
CA LEU A 52 4.78 6.37 3.63
C LEU A 52 3.38 5.92 4.03
N HIS A 53 2.44 6.86 4.07
CA HIS A 53 1.03 6.58 4.29
C HIS A 53 0.25 6.79 2.99
N VAL A 54 -0.40 5.72 2.49
CA VAL A 54 -1.15 5.75 1.23
C VAL A 54 -2.64 5.57 1.51
N GLN A 55 -3.44 6.50 0.98
CA GLN A 55 -4.90 6.37 0.96
C GLN A 55 -5.36 6.12 -0.48
N VAL A 56 -5.95 4.94 -0.72
CA VAL A 56 -6.41 4.54 -2.05
C VAL A 56 -7.94 4.47 -2.12
N LYS A 57 -8.49 4.80 -3.29
CA LYS A 57 -9.91 4.57 -3.62
C LYS A 57 -10.01 3.78 -4.92
N ILE A 58 -10.58 2.58 -4.83
CA ILE A 58 -10.80 1.71 -5.98
C ILE A 58 -12.06 2.17 -6.72
N LYS A 59 -11.96 2.32 -8.04
CA LYS A 59 -13.05 2.70 -8.95
C LYS A 59 -12.96 1.87 -10.24
N LYS A 60 -14.04 1.83 -11.01
CA LYS A 60 -14.01 1.26 -12.36
C LYS A 60 -13.12 2.10 -13.28
N LYS A 61 -12.66 1.54 -14.40
CA LYS A 61 -11.94 2.27 -15.45
C LYS A 61 -12.71 3.50 -15.96
N SER A 62 -14.04 3.46 -15.93
CA SER A 62 -14.91 4.59 -16.28
C SER A 62 -14.97 5.71 -15.24
N GLY A 63 -14.34 5.54 -14.06
CA GLY A 63 -14.44 6.45 -12.92
C GLY A 63 -15.68 6.25 -12.04
N ALA A 64 -16.58 5.32 -12.41
CA ALA A 64 -17.74 4.97 -11.62
C ALA A 64 -17.36 4.21 -10.33
N ALA A 65 -18.25 4.28 -9.33
CA ALA A 65 -18.11 3.49 -8.11
C ALA A 65 -18.22 1.97 -8.40
N ILE A 66 -17.57 1.17 -7.55
CA ILE A 66 -17.78 -0.27 -7.49
C ILE A 66 -19.13 -0.52 -6.81
N ASN A 67 -19.98 -1.35 -7.41
CA ASN A 67 -21.30 -1.70 -6.88
C ASN A 67 -21.47 -3.22 -6.89
N THR A 68 -22.44 -3.76 -6.14
CA THR A 68 -22.87 -5.15 -6.34
C THR A 68 -23.42 -5.31 -7.77
N PRO A 69 -23.00 -6.32 -8.56
CA PRO A 69 -22.24 -7.53 -8.21
C PRO A 69 -20.74 -7.52 -8.60
N ASP A 70 -20.12 -6.34 -8.79
CA ASP A 70 -18.70 -6.25 -9.16
C ASP A 70 -17.81 -6.94 -8.11
N GLN A 71 -17.13 -8.01 -8.50
CA GLN A 71 -16.13 -8.68 -7.67
C GLN A 71 -14.78 -8.07 -7.96
N VAL A 72 -14.22 -7.33 -6.99
CA VAL A 72 -12.93 -6.68 -7.11
C VAL A 72 -12.08 -6.96 -5.88
N ALA A 73 -10.80 -7.21 -6.11
CA ALA A 73 -9.79 -7.41 -5.08
C ALA A 73 -8.54 -6.62 -5.44
N PRO A 74 -7.85 -6.01 -4.47
CA PRO A 74 -6.51 -5.52 -4.70
C PRO A 74 -5.55 -6.69 -4.94
N ILE A 75 -4.45 -6.41 -5.63
CA ILE A 75 -3.32 -7.34 -5.71
C ILE A 75 -2.82 -7.68 -4.30
N ASN A 76 -2.32 -8.91 -4.14
CA ASN A 76 -1.76 -9.36 -2.87
C ASN A 76 -0.63 -8.44 -2.39
N TYR A 77 -0.55 -8.22 -1.08
CA TYR A 77 0.46 -7.34 -0.46
C TYR A 77 0.46 -5.91 -1.03
N LEU A 78 -0.74 -5.36 -1.22
CA LEU A 78 -1.04 -4.17 -2.03
C LEU A 78 0.00 -3.04 -1.92
N LEU A 79 0.35 -2.60 -0.72
CA LEU A 79 1.25 -1.44 -0.55
C LEU A 79 2.64 -1.71 -1.14
N ASN A 80 3.16 -2.92 -0.97
CA ASN A 80 4.50 -3.30 -1.41
C ASN A 80 4.54 -3.74 -2.88
N THR A 81 3.40 -4.12 -3.44
CA THR A 81 3.28 -4.47 -4.88
C THR A 81 2.77 -3.32 -5.74
N LEU A 82 2.41 -2.19 -5.14
CA LEU A 82 1.93 -1.00 -5.86
C LEU A 82 3.04 -0.30 -6.66
N PHE A 83 4.28 -0.36 -6.18
CA PHE A 83 5.41 0.38 -6.74
C PHE A 83 6.38 -0.55 -7.47
N SER A 84 6.74 -0.19 -8.70
CA SER A 84 7.76 -0.91 -9.49
C SER A 84 9.18 -0.54 -9.06
N GLU A 85 9.37 0.70 -8.62
CA GLU A 85 10.65 1.23 -8.17
C GLU A 85 10.45 2.27 -7.05
N CYS A 86 11.36 2.25 -6.08
CA CYS A 86 11.45 3.26 -5.03
C CYS A 86 12.89 3.80 -5.01
N SER A 87 13.03 5.11 -5.17
CA SER A 87 14.33 5.79 -5.17
C SER A 87 14.35 6.95 -4.19
N VAL A 88 15.54 7.24 -3.65
CA VAL A 88 15.77 8.37 -2.73
C VAL A 88 16.95 9.18 -3.25
N THR A 89 16.73 10.49 -3.33
CA THR A 89 17.70 11.48 -3.84
C THR A 89 17.95 12.52 -2.75
N LEU A 90 19.21 12.83 -2.49
CA LEU A 90 19.63 13.90 -1.58
C LEU A 90 20.47 14.91 -2.38
N ASN A 91 20.07 16.19 -2.37
CA ASN A 91 20.72 17.26 -3.15
C ASN A 91 20.96 16.85 -4.62
N ASP A 92 19.90 16.38 -5.29
CA ASP A 92 19.92 15.90 -6.69
C ASP A 92 20.84 14.71 -6.98
N LYS A 93 21.45 14.11 -5.94
CA LYS A 93 22.23 12.87 -6.06
C LYS A 93 21.42 11.70 -5.53
N GLN A 94 21.16 10.72 -6.39
CA GLN A 94 20.52 9.47 -5.99
C GLN A 94 21.41 8.73 -4.99
N VAL A 95 20.86 8.46 -3.80
CA VAL A 95 21.56 7.74 -2.72
C VAL A 95 21.08 6.29 -2.58
N SER A 96 19.86 6.00 -3.05
CA SER A 96 19.31 4.65 -3.08
C SER A 96 18.35 4.49 -4.25
N SER A 97 18.37 3.31 -4.87
CA SER A 97 17.28 2.83 -5.74
C SER A 97 17.01 1.37 -5.50
N GLN A 98 15.74 1.01 -5.63
CA GLN A 98 15.31 -0.38 -5.67
C GLN A 98 14.42 -0.59 -6.89
N VAL A 99 15.02 -1.05 -7.98
CA VAL A 99 14.30 -1.53 -9.15
C VAL A 99 13.64 -2.88 -8.86
N ASN A 100 12.53 -3.18 -9.54
CA ASN A 100 11.75 -4.40 -9.31
C ASN A 100 11.28 -4.57 -7.85
N TYR A 101 10.93 -3.45 -7.20
CA TYR A 101 10.57 -3.39 -5.78
C TYR A 101 9.46 -4.40 -5.44
N ALA A 102 8.37 -4.41 -6.22
CA ALA A 102 7.26 -5.34 -6.04
C ALA A 102 7.69 -6.82 -6.01
N TYR A 103 8.56 -7.25 -6.93
CA TYR A 103 9.01 -8.64 -6.99
C TYR A 103 9.85 -9.03 -5.78
N ARG A 104 10.78 -8.16 -5.40
CA ARG A 104 11.63 -8.39 -4.23
C ARG A 104 10.80 -8.60 -2.97
N TYR A 105 9.81 -7.73 -2.72
CA TYR A 105 8.96 -7.83 -1.54
C TYR A 105 8.06 -9.06 -1.54
N ILE A 106 7.58 -9.51 -2.70
CA ILE A 106 6.85 -10.78 -2.79
C ILE A 106 7.75 -11.97 -2.47
N PHE A 107 8.98 -12.02 -2.97
CA PHE A 107 9.93 -13.08 -2.61
C PHE A 107 10.25 -13.05 -1.11
N ASP A 108 10.52 -11.88 -0.55
CA ASP A 108 10.78 -11.72 0.88
C ASP A 108 9.56 -12.19 1.72
N ALA A 109 8.34 -11.87 1.29
CA ALA A 109 7.12 -12.34 1.94
C ALA A 109 6.94 -13.87 1.85
N LEU A 110 7.17 -14.46 0.67
CA LEU A 110 7.02 -15.90 0.44
C LEU A 110 8.07 -16.74 1.18
N LEU A 111 9.30 -16.23 1.28
CA LEU A 111 10.42 -16.89 1.95
C LEU A 111 10.47 -16.62 3.46
N SER A 112 9.65 -15.69 3.95
CA SER A 112 9.52 -15.43 5.39
C SER A 112 8.92 -16.64 6.11
N PRO A 113 9.25 -16.86 7.41
CA PRO A 113 8.62 -17.92 8.20
C PRO A 113 7.10 -17.78 8.24
N ARG A 114 6.39 -18.91 8.28
CA ARG A 114 4.92 -18.95 8.34
C ARG A 114 4.35 -18.06 9.45
N THR A 115 4.98 -18.03 10.62
CA THR A 115 4.57 -17.19 11.75
C THR A 115 4.55 -15.70 11.41
N VAL A 116 5.47 -15.23 10.57
CA VAL A 116 5.52 -13.84 10.10
C VAL A 116 4.48 -13.60 9.02
N GLN A 117 4.28 -14.56 8.11
CA GLN A 117 3.26 -14.49 7.06
C GLN A 117 1.84 -14.37 7.64
N GLU A 118 1.53 -15.18 8.66
CA GLU A 118 0.21 -15.24 9.31
C GLU A 118 0.01 -14.15 10.38
N SER A 119 1.06 -13.37 10.70
CA SER A 119 0.97 -12.25 11.65
C SER A 119 1.28 -10.91 10.96
N MET A 120 2.53 -10.47 10.97
CA MET A 120 2.95 -9.14 10.52
C MET A 120 2.56 -8.85 9.07
N LEU A 121 2.69 -9.81 8.16
CA LEU A 121 2.42 -9.56 6.73
C LEU A 121 0.92 -9.39 6.44
N THR A 122 0.04 -9.92 7.29
CA THR A 122 -1.42 -9.72 7.16
C THR A 122 -1.80 -8.24 7.32
N ALA A 123 -1.04 -7.47 8.10
CA ALA A 123 -1.23 -6.02 8.22
C ALA A 123 -0.95 -5.28 6.89
N GLY A 124 -0.11 -5.87 6.03
CA GLY A 124 0.13 -5.40 4.66
C GLY A 124 -0.82 -6.00 3.62
N LEU A 125 -1.87 -6.71 4.05
CA LEU A 125 -2.79 -7.48 3.20
C LEU A 125 -2.11 -8.61 2.41
N PHE A 126 -1.04 -9.19 2.95
CA PHE A 126 -0.46 -10.40 2.39
C PHE A 126 -1.16 -11.63 2.95
N TYR A 127 -1.67 -12.46 2.05
CA TYR A 127 -2.25 -13.76 2.37
C TYR A 127 -1.76 -14.78 1.34
N LYS A 128 -1.35 -15.96 1.79
CA LYS A 128 -0.81 -16.96 0.87
C LYS A 128 -1.90 -17.47 -0.06
N ASP A 129 -1.69 -17.28 -1.36
CA ASP A 129 -2.65 -17.71 -2.38
C ASP A 129 -2.59 -19.24 -2.59
N THR A 130 -3.72 -19.81 -3.02
CA THR A 130 -3.77 -21.20 -3.46
C THR A 130 -3.11 -21.33 -4.83
N ALA A 131 -2.31 -22.39 -5.03
CA ALA A 131 -1.65 -22.66 -6.30
C ALA A 131 -2.67 -22.68 -7.46
N SER A 132 -2.31 -22.03 -8.57
CA SER A 132 -3.16 -21.86 -9.76
C SER A 132 -4.44 -21.02 -9.58
N LYS A 133 -4.60 -20.32 -8.45
CA LYS A 133 -5.80 -19.53 -8.15
C LYS A 133 -5.52 -18.06 -7.80
N HIS A 134 -4.30 -17.58 -8.02
CA HIS A 134 -3.87 -16.22 -7.65
C HIS A 134 -4.70 -15.10 -8.31
N ASP A 135 -5.20 -15.32 -9.53
CA ASP A 135 -6.03 -14.34 -10.26
C ASP A 135 -7.55 -14.52 -10.02
N LEU A 136 -7.96 -15.49 -9.21
CA LEU A 136 -9.37 -15.80 -8.99
C LEU A 136 -9.96 -14.89 -7.90
N VAL A 137 -10.88 -14.02 -8.33
CA VAL A 137 -11.64 -13.08 -7.48
C VAL A 137 -13.08 -13.57 -7.23
N GLU A 138 -13.50 -14.61 -7.94
CA GLU A 138 -14.88 -15.11 -7.92
C GLU A 138 -15.19 -15.95 -6.66
N LEU A 139 -16.24 -15.53 -5.92
CA LEU A 139 -16.75 -16.22 -4.72
C LEU A 139 -18.00 -17.06 -5.00
N THR A 140 -18.43 -17.16 -6.26
CA THR A 140 -19.62 -17.91 -6.67
C THR A 140 -19.22 -19.30 -7.17
N ASN A 141 -19.80 -20.36 -6.58
CA ASN A 141 -19.58 -21.82 -6.84
C ASN A 141 -18.39 -22.50 -6.12
N VAL A 142 -18.30 -22.32 -4.80
CA VAL A 142 -17.10 -22.62 -4.00
C VAL A 142 -17.10 -24.01 -3.38
N ALA A 143 -16.55 -24.98 -4.11
CA ALA A 143 -15.80 -26.08 -3.49
C ALA A 143 -14.38 -26.15 -4.09
N ASP A 144 -14.24 -25.95 -5.41
CA ASP A 144 -12.99 -26.31 -6.10
C ASP A 144 -12.19 -25.14 -6.70
N ASN A 145 -12.74 -23.93 -6.84
CA ASN A 145 -12.09 -22.81 -7.56
C ASN A 145 -11.67 -21.60 -6.70
N VAL A 146 -11.63 -21.71 -5.38
CA VAL A 146 -11.36 -20.53 -4.55
C VAL A 146 -9.92 -20.41 -4.10
N ASN A 147 -9.42 -19.17 -4.16
CA ASN A 147 -8.20 -18.73 -3.52
C ASN A 147 -8.43 -18.53 -2.01
N SER A 148 -7.89 -19.43 -1.19
CA SER A 148 -8.02 -19.37 0.28
C SER A 148 -7.42 -18.09 0.88
N GLY A 149 -6.38 -17.54 0.24
CA GLY A 149 -5.78 -16.27 0.64
C GLY A 149 -6.70 -15.07 0.37
N TYR A 150 -7.67 -15.18 -0.53
CA TYR A 150 -8.63 -14.10 -0.79
C TYR A 150 -9.78 -14.07 0.22
N GLN A 151 -10.24 -15.22 0.71
CA GLN A 151 -11.33 -15.28 1.70
C GLN A 151 -10.94 -14.75 3.09
N THR A 152 -9.64 -14.75 3.39
CA THR A 152 -9.10 -14.35 4.69
C THR A 152 -8.70 -12.87 4.75
N ARG A 153 -8.85 -12.15 3.62
CA ARG A 153 -8.59 -10.70 3.48
C ARG A 153 -9.69 -9.82 4.06
#